data_AF-A0A820RGS3-F1
#
_entry.id   AF-A0A820RGS3-F1
#
_cell.length_a   1.000
_cell.length_b   1.000
_cell.length_c   1.000
_cell.angle_alpha   90.00
_cell.angle_beta   90.00
_cell.angle_gamma   90.00
#
_symmetry.space_group_name_H-M   'P 1'
#
loop_
_entity.id
_entity.type
_entity.pdbx_description
1 polymer ?
#
loop_
_entity_poly.entity_id
_entity_poly.type
_entity_poly.pdbx_seq_one_letter_code
_entity_poly.pdbx_strand_id
1 'polypeptide(L)'
;DLFDLSKGRVIRCHILRHYHQSQDNISCENDDLLSENDHLLISIHHAMFDGASVSIFLRDLSLAYENNDLISVDDNSLEYIDYSVHEHIMDMSLSREFWHSQLERYNIEYSLTLPVDRQRSSTNQQRSGLSSIAEISFDNELCTSFLNYASSHHLTL
;
A
#
# COMPACT_ATOMS: atom_id res chain seq x y z
N ASP A 1 -9.07 -17.71 -2.57
CA ASP A 1 -8.43 -16.48 -2.08
C ASP A 1 -7.01 -16.34 -2.56
N LEU A 2 -6.63 -15.10 -2.90
CA LEU A 2 -5.29 -14.75 -3.38
C LEU A 2 -4.24 -14.88 -2.27
N PHE A 3 -4.63 -14.81 -1.00
CA PHE A 3 -3.72 -14.96 0.15
C PHE A 3 -4.30 -15.94 1.16
N ASP A 4 -3.44 -16.72 1.79
CA ASP A 4 -3.77 -17.59 2.91
C ASP A 4 -2.85 -17.22 4.07
N LEU A 5 -3.37 -16.37 4.97
CA LEU A 5 -2.61 -15.82 6.08
C LEU A 5 -2.14 -16.91 7.06
N SER A 6 -2.87 -18.02 7.16
CA SER A 6 -2.48 -19.15 8.02
C SER A 6 -1.20 -19.84 7.53
N LYS A 7 -0.84 -19.67 6.26
CA LYS A 7 0.36 -20.24 5.63
C LYS A 7 1.49 -19.21 5.46
N GLY A 8 1.31 -17.97 5.90
CA GLY A 8 2.32 -16.91 5.80
C GLY A 8 2.62 -16.41 4.38
N ARG A 9 1.87 -16.85 3.36
CA ARG A 9 2.07 -16.41 1.96
C ARG A 9 1.36 -15.09 1.73
N VAL A 10 2.04 -13.99 2.03
CA VAL A 10 1.50 -12.60 1.99
C VAL A 10 2.02 -11.76 0.83
N ILE A 11 2.99 -12.28 0.07
CA ILE A 11 3.51 -11.68 -1.16
C ILE A 11 3.39 -12.71 -2.29
N ARG A 12 2.97 -12.25 -3.47
CA ARG A 12 3.02 -13.01 -4.72
C ARG A 12 3.69 -12.18 -5.78
N CYS A 13 4.57 -12.81 -6.56
CA CYS A 13 5.31 -12.16 -7.63
C CYS A 13 5.13 -12.97 -8.92
N HIS A 14 4.82 -12.30 -10.03
CA HIS A 14 4.61 -12.89 -11.35
C HIS A 14 5.33 -12.03 -12.39
N ILE A 15 5.83 -12.67 -13.44
CA ILE A 15 6.43 -11.99 -14.58
C ILE A 15 5.48 -12.18 -15.75
N LEU A 16 4.95 -11.08 -16.26
CA LEU A 16 4.11 -11.04 -17.45
C LEU A 16 5.01 -10.75 -18.64
N ARG A 17 5.29 -11.78 -19.44
CA ARG A 17 6.12 -11.66 -20.64
C ARG A 17 5.31 -11.22 -21.84
N HIS A 18 5.79 -10.22 -22.56
CA HIS A 18 5.14 -9.75 -23.78
C HIS A 18 5.77 -10.40 -25.02
N TYR A 19 5.14 -11.46 -25.54
CA TYR A 19 5.63 -12.09 -26.77
C TYR A 19 5.29 -11.23 -28.00
N HIS A 20 6.32 -10.73 -28.67
CA HIS A 20 6.17 -10.17 -30.01
C HIS A 20 6.07 -11.34 -31.00
N GLN A 21 4.94 -11.47 -31.69
CA GLN A 21 4.76 -12.45 -32.76
C GLN A 21 5.47 -11.94 -34.02
N SER A 22 6.81 -11.92 -34.02
CA SER A 22 7.60 -11.85 -35.25
C SER A 22 7.65 -13.24 -35.87
N GLN A 23 7.27 -13.30 -37.13
CA GLN A 23 6.99 -14.49 -37.92
C GLN A 23 8.26 -15.24 -38.37
N ASP A 24 9.24 -15.42 -37.48
CA ASP A 24 10.46 -16.16 -37.77
C ASP A 24 10.72 -17.22 -36.70
N ASN A 25 10.76 -18.48 -37.14
CA ASN A 25 11.17 -19.64 -36.37
C ASN A 25 12.58 -19.43 -35.80
N ILE A 26 12.68 -18.97 -34.55
CA ILE A 26 13.93 -19.00 -33.80
C ILE A 26 13.69 -19.85 -32.55
N SER A 27 14.46 -20.92 -32.48
CA SER A 27 14.50 -21.92 -31.44
C SER A 27 14.63 -21.31 -30.04
N CYS A 28 13.87 -21.87 -29.11
CA CYS A 28 13.87 -21.58 -27.68
C CYS A 28 15.22 -21.93 -27.04
N GLU A 29 16.24 -21.10 -27.24
CA GLU A 29 17.49 -21.17 -26.50
C GLU A 29 17.71 -19.81 -25.83
N ASN A 30 17.49 -19.77 -24.51
CA ASN A 30 17.61 -18.63 -23.58
C ASN A 30 16.35 -17.78 -23.35
N ASP A 31 15.25 -18.42 -22.93
CA ASP A 31 14.03 -17.77 -22.40
C ASP A 31 14.20 -17.35 -20.90
N ASP A 32 15.44 -17.21 -20.43
CA ASP A 32 15.79 -16.88 -19.03
C ASP A 32 16.10 -15.39 -18.82
N LEU A 33 16.16 -14.58 -19.89
CA LEU A 33 16.44 -13.14 -19.80
C LEU A 33 15.16 -12.32 -19.91
N LEU A 34 15.01 -11.33 -19.02
CA LEU A 34 13.89 -10.37 -19.05
C LEU A 34 14.02 -9.43 -20.25
N SER A 35 12.89 -9.14 -20.89
CA SER A 35 12.78 -8.12 -21.95
C SER A 35 12.33 -6.77 -21.39
N GLU A 36 12.61 -5.66 -22.09
CA GLU A 36 12.14 -4.31 -21.71
C GLU A 36 10.61 -4.20 -21.63
N ASN A 37 9.88 -5.10 -22.29
CA ASN A 37 8.41 -5.13 -22.31
C ASN A 37 7.82 -6.13 -21.30
N ASP A 38 8.65 -6.79 -20.49
CA ASP A 38 8.17 -7.67 -19.44
C ASP A 38 7.71 -6.83 -18.24
N HIS A 39 6.60 -7.23 -17.63
CA HIS A 39 6.07 -6.56 -16.45
C HIS A 39 6.22 -7.44 -15.21
N LEU A 40 6.79 -6.86 -14.15
CA LEU A 40 6.80 -7.47 -12.83
C LEU A 40 5.49 -7.12 -12.12
N LEU A 41 4.68 -8.14 -11.81
CA LEU A 41 3.47 -8.00 -11.02
C LEU A 41 3.73 -8.49 -9.60
N ILE A 42 3.70 -7.56 -8.64
CA ILE A 42 3.80 -7.86 -7.21
C ILE A 42 2.43 -7.60 -6.57
N SER A 43 1.88 -8.62 -5.93
CA SER A 43 0.65 -8.54 -5.14
C SER A 43 0.98 -8.80 -3.67
N ILE A 44 0.54 -7.89 -2.81
CA ILE A 44 0.86 -7.91 -1.38
C ILE A 44 -0.43 -7.82 -0.56
N HIS A 45 -0.48 -8.54 0.56
CA HIS A 45 -1.56 -8.40 1.52
C HIS A 45 -1.34 -7.21 2.47
N HIS A 46 -2.28 -6.27 2.51
CA HIS A 46 -2.16 -5.01 3.26
C HIS A 46 -1.96 -5.19 4.77
N ALA A 47 -2.37 -6.34 5.36
CA ALA A 47 -2.12 -6.60 6.78
C ALA A 47 -0.63 -6.65 7.17
N MET A 48 0.28 -6.80 6.20
CA MET A 48 1.73 -6.83 6.43
C MET A 48 2.46 -5.61 5.86
N PHE A 49 1.77 -4.74 5.13
CA PHE A 49 2.37 -3.62 4.42
C PHE A 49 1.47 -2.39 4.50
N ASP A 50 2.05 -1.26 4.87
CA ASP A 50 1.46 0.07 4.74
C ASP A 50 2.23 0.89 3.69
N GLY A 51 1.84 2.16 3.51
CA GLY A 51 2.49 3.05 2.54
C GLY A 51 4.00 3.23 2.79
N ALA A 52 4.42 3.24 4.06
CA ALA A 52 5.84 3.36 4.41
C ALA A 52 6.59 2.05 4.12
N SER A 53 6.04 0.91 4.53
CA SER A 53 6.60 -0.43 4.35
C SER A 53 6.82 -0.77 2.87
N VAL A 54 5.91 -0.34 1.98
CA VAL A 54 6.07 -0.53 0.53
C VAL A 54 7.31 0.20 0.00
N SER A 55 7.57 1.43 0.46
CA SER A 55 8.75 2.18 0.01
C SER A 55 10.07 1.56 0.49
N ILE A 56 10.10 1.06 1.73
CA ILE A 56 11.22 0.30 2.30
C ILE A 56 11.47 -0.96 1.47
N PHE A 57 10.42 -1.74 1.21
CA PHE A 57 10.51 -2.96 0.41
C PHE A 57 11.04 -2.71 -1.00
N LEU A 58 10.55 -1.68 -1.70
CA LEU A 58 11.01 -1.36 -3.06
C LEU A 58 12.47 -0.89 -3.08
N ARG A 59 12.88 -0.09 -2.10
CA ARG A 59 14.29 0.31 -1.92
C ARG A 59 15.17 -0.93 -1.73
N ASP A 60 14.79 -1.79 -0.82
CA ASP A 60 15.55 -2.99 -0.46
C ASP A 60 15.60 -4.00 -1.62
N LEU A 61 14.50 -4.13 -2.37
CA LEU A 61 14.47 -4.92 -3.60
C LEU A 61 15.43 -4.36 -4.67
N SER A 62 15.47 -3.05 -4.86
CA SER A 62 16.41 -2.39 -5.79
C SER A 62 17.87 -2.67 -5.40
N LEU A 63 18.20 -2.51 -4.12
CA LEU A 63 19.55 -2.74 -3.61
C LEU A 63 19.98 -4.21 -3.75
N ALA A 64 19.09 -5.16 -3.46
CA ALA A 64 19.38 -6.58 -3.62
C ALA A 64 19.62 -6.94 -5.08
N TYR A 65 18.87 -6.34 -6.01
CA TYR A 65 19.03 -6.57 -7.44
C TYR A 65 20.35 -5.99 -7.99
N GLU A 66 20.75 -4.80 -7.53
CA GLU A 66 21.98 -4.13 -7.98
C GLU A 66 23.24 -4.81 -7.45
N ASN A 67 23.25 -5.22 -6.18
CA ASN A 67 24.44 -5.76 -5.53
C ASN A 67 24.57 -7.29 -5.67
N ASN A 68 23.54 -7.96 -6.20
CA ASN A 68 23.43 -9.41 -6.31
C ASN A 68 23.70 -10.15 -4.97
N ASP A 69 23.49 -9.45 -3.86
CA ASP A 69 23.70 -9.91 -2.49
C ASP A 69 22.42 -9.71 -1.70
N LEU A 70 22.14 -10.65 -0.81
CA LEU A 70 21.05 -10.52 0.14
C LEU A 70 21.38 -9.39 1.13
N ILE A 71 20.42 -8.52 1.39
CA ILE A 71 20.55 -7.52 2.45
C ILE A 71 20.73 -8.28 3.76
N SER A 72 21.89 -8.08 4.41
CA SER A 72 22.16 -8.68 5.71
C SER A 72 21.19 -8.09 6.72
N VAL A 73 20.31 -8.94 7.26
CA VAL A 73 19.48 -8.57 8.40
C VAL A 73 20.37 -8.65 9.64
N ASP A 74 20.48 -7.55 10.39
CA ASP A 74 21.14 -7.59 11.70
C ASP A 74 20.20 -8.32 12.67
N ASP A 75 20.68 -9.40 13.27
CA ASP A 75 19.94 -10.22 14.25
C ASP A 75 19.49 -9.42 15.49
N ASN A 76 20.03 -8.22 15.72
CA ASN A 76 19.60 -7.31 16.78
C ASN A 76 18.56 -6.27 16.32
N SER A 77 18.11 -6.33 15.07
CA SER A 77 17.08 -5.41 14.57
C SER A 77 15.75 -5.68 15.26
N LEU A 78 15.02 -4.61 15.57
CA LEU A 78 13.65 -4.74 16.07
C LEU A 78 12.74 -5.33 15.00
N GLU A 79 11.94 -6.31 15.39
CA GLU A 79 10.92 -6.89 14.54
C GLU A 79 9.55 -6.22 14.79
N TYR A 80 8.63 -6.36 13.85
CA TYR A 80 7.27 -5.81 14.00
C TYR A 80 6.53 -6.41 15.20
N ILE A 81 6.87 -7.64 15.62
CA ILE A 81 6.30 -8.26 16.81
C ILE A 81 6.71 -7.52 18.09
N ASP A 82 7.93 -7.00 18.16
CA ASP A 82 8.39 -6.21 19.31
C ASP A 82 7.59 -4.92 19.44
N TYR A 83 7.35 -4.24 18.31
CA TYR A 83 6.46 -3.08 18.24
C TYR A 83 5.02 -3.44 18.66
N SER A 84 4.49 -4.57 18.19
CA SER A 84 3.13 -5.01 18.51
C SER A 84 2.95 -5.31 20.01
N VAL A 85 3.94 -5.95 20.63
CA VAL A 85 3.96 -6.21 22.08
C VAL A 85 4.07 -4.90 22.85
N HIS A 86 4.93 -3.99 22.41
CA HIS A 86 5.06 -2.66 23.02
C HIS A 86 3.74 -1.88 22.97
N GLU A 87 3.10 -1.79 21.80
CA GLU A 87 1.79 -1.16 21.63
C GLU A 87 0.72 -1.76 22.56
N HIS A 88 0.72 -3.08 22.72
CA HIS A 88 -0.25 -3.77 23.58
C HIS A 88 -0.15 -3.39 25.05
N ILE A 89 1.04 -3.05 25.53
CA ILE A 89 1.27 -2.65 26.93
C ILE A 89 1.22 -1.13 27.15
N MET A 90 1.08 -0.33 26.09
CA MET A 90 0.95 1.12 26.21
C MET A 90 -0.37 1.51 26.89
N ASP A 91 -0.31 2.51 27.77
CA ASP A 91 -1.52 3.08 28.36
C ASP A 91 -2.26 3.96 27.35
N MET A 92 -3.36 3.43 26.83
CA MET A 92 -4.24 4.12 25.87
C MET A 92 -5.47 4.73 26.54
N SER A 93 -5.51 4.84 27.88
CA SER A 93 -6.68 5.32 28.62
C SER A 93 -7.06 6.75 28.25
N LEU A 94 -6.09 7.66 28.17
CA LEU A 94 -6.33 9.05 27.77
C LEU A 94 -6.88 9.15 26.34
N SER A 95 -6.30 8.40 25.40
CA SER A 95 -6.77 8.34 24.01
C SER A 95 -8.20 7.81 23.94
N ARG A 96 -8.51 6.75 24.70
CA ARG A 96 -9.86 6.16 24.77
C ARG A 96 -10.88 7.15 25.33
N GLU A 97 -10.57 7.83 26.43
CA GLU A 97 -11.45 8.84 27.03
C GLU A 97 -11.69 9.99 26.06
N PHE A 98 -10.63 10.47 25.41
CA PHE A 98 -10.73 11.50 24.38
C PHE A 98 -11.70 11.07 23.28
N TRP A 99 -11.47 9.93 22.62
CA TRP A 99 -12.33 9.48 21.52
C TRP A 99 -13.77 9.20 21.96
N HIS A 100 -13.97 8.69 23.18
CA HIS A 100 -15.31 8.52 23.74
C HIS A 100 -16.02 9.88 23.84
N SER A 101 -15.37 10.89 24.43
CA SER A 101 -15.95 12.24 24.57
C SER A 101 -16.22 12.92 23.23
N GLN A 102 -15.32 12.77 22.24
CA GLN A 102 -15.48 13.37 20.92
C GLN A 102 -16.66 12.77 20.15
N LEU A 103 -16.88 11.46 20.30
CA LEU A 103 -17.89 10.73 19.54
C LEU A 103 -19.23 10.59 20.27
N GLU A 104 -19.31 10.94 21.57
CA GLU A 104 -20.54 10.80 22.39
C GLU A 104 -21.75 11.50 21.76
N ARG A 105 -21.53 12.64 21.12
CA ARG A 105 -22.58 13.46 20.48
C ARG A 105 -22.73 13.22 18.99
N TYR A 106 -21.97 12.28 18.41
CA TYR A 106 -22.05 12.00 17.00
C TYR A 106 -23.35 11.25 16.69
N ASN A 107 -24.26 11.88 15.95
CA ASN A 107 -25.42 11.20 15.41
C ASN A 107 -25.08 10.63 14.03
N ILE A 108 -25.15 9.29 13.92
CA ILE A 108 -24.88 8.56 12.68
C ILE A 108 -25.82 8.93 11.53
N GLU A 109 -26.99 9.50 11.83
CA GLU A 109 -27.92 10.03 10.83
C GLU A 109 -27.36 11.27 10.10
N TYR A 110 -26.40 12.00 10.70
CA TYR A 110 -25.69 13.12 10.06
C TYR A 110 -24.46 12.65 9.25
N SER A 111 -24.52 11.47 8.65
CA SER A 111 -23.45 11.02 7.76
C SER A 111 -23.29 11.94 6.56
N LEU A 112 -22.04 12.17 6.13
CA LEU A 112 -21.74 12.95 4.92
C LEU A 112 -22.36 12.26 3.71
N THR A 113 -23.37 12.90 3.11
CA THR A 113 -24.02 12.39 1.90
C THR A 113 -23.26 12.91 0.69
N LEU A 114 -22.51 12.02 0.04
CA LEU A 114 -21.88 12.29 -1.24
C LEU A 114 -22.83 11.91 -2.39
N PRO A 115 -22.77 12.60 -3.55
CA PRO A 115 -23.47 12.17 -4.74
C PRO A 115 -23.02 10.75 -5.13
N VAL A 116 -23.97 9.83 -5.27
CA VAL A 116 -23.69 8.46 -5.68
C VAL A 116 -24.60 8.07 -6.83
N ASP A 117 -24.03 7.41 -7.84
CA ASP A 117 -24.80 6.89 -8.98
C ASP A 117 -25.78 5.79 -8.56
N ARG A 118 -25.45 5.06 -7.50
CA ARG A 118 -26.28 4.01 -6.89
C ARG A 118 -26.19 4.09 -5.37
N GLN A 119 -27.33 3.94 -4.70
CA GLN A 119 -27.34 3.85 -3.24
C GLN A 119 -26.53 2.64 -2.80
N ARG A 120 -25.69 2.82 -1.76
CA ARG A 120 -24.99 1.69 -1.13
C ARG A 120 -26.06 0.75 -0.58
N SER A 121 -26.08 -0.50 -1.05
CA SER A 121 -26.99 -1.50 -0.51
C SER A 121 -26.69 -1.67 0.98
N SER A 122 -27.68 -1.41 1.82
CA SER A 122 -27.62 -1.76 3.22
C SER A 122 -27.70 -3.29 3.30
N THR A 123 -26.79 -3.89 4.07
CA THR A 123 -26.82 -5.32 4.47
C THR A 123 -26.15 -6.31 3.50
N ASN A 124 -24.99 -6.84 3.92
CA ASN A 124 -24.42 -8.17 3.62
C ASN A 124 -24.36 -8.71 2.17
N GLN A 125 -24.72 -7.94 1.15
CA GLN A 125 -24.35 -8.25 -0.21
C GLN A 125 -22.88 -7.88 -0.40
N GLN A 126 -22.10 -8.85 -0.89
CA GLN A 126 -20.65 -8.76 -1.11
C GLN A 126 -20.29 -7.36 -1.61
N ARG A 127 -19.62 -6.57 -0.75
CA ARG A 127 -18.88 -5.41 -1.23
C ARG A 127 -17.89 -5.98 -2.24
N SER A 128 -18.02 -5.59 -3.51
CA SER A 128 -17.14 -6.11 -4.54
C SER A 128 -15.68 -5.74 -4.28
N GLY A 129 -15.44 -4.69 -3.49
CA GLY A 129 -14.12 -4.12 -3.26
C GLY A 129 -13.53 -3.49 -4.53
N LEU A 130 -14.32 -3.40 -5.61
CA LEU A 130 -13.90 -2.82 -6.87
C LEU A 130 -13.88 -1.30 -6.73
N SER A 131 -12.72 -0.71 -7.02
CA SER A 131 -12.51 0.73 -7.06
C SER A 131 -11.95 1.13 -8.43
N SER A 132 -12.25 2.36 -8.85
CA SER A 132 -11.53 3.04 -9.91
C SER A 132 -10.74 4.20 -9.28
N ILE A 133 -9.60 4.54 -9.86
CA ILE A 133 -8.73 5.61 -9.39
C ILE A 133 -8.75 6.71 -10.45
N ALA A 134 -9.02 7.93 -10.02
CA ALA A 134 -8.77 9.14 -10.81
C ALA A 134 -7.60 9.86 -10.17
N GLU A 135 -6.54 10.08 -10.94
CA GLU A 135 -5.34 10.79 -10.48
C GLU A 135 -5.45 12.26 -10.89
N ILE A 136 -5.18 13.15 -9.92
CA ILE A 136 -5.12 14.59 -10.15
C ILE A 136 -3.74 15.05 -9.68
N SER A 137 -2.94 15.58 -10.60
CA SER A 137 -1.63 16.13 -10.32
C SER A 137 -1.69 17.65 -10.32
N PHE A 138 -1.06 18.28 -9.34
CA PHE A 138 -0.84 19.72 -9.30
C PHE A 138 0.60 20.04 -9.71
N ASP A 139 0.81 21.18 -10.36
CA ASP A 139 2.15 21.60 -10.75
C ASP A 139 3.00 22.04 -9.55
N ASN A 140 4.31 22.14 -9.78
CA ASN A 140 5.27 22.50 -8.74
C ASN A 140 5.06 23.91 -8.17
N GLU A 141 4.59 24.86 -8.97
CA GLU A 141 4.36 26.23 -8.54
C GLU A 141 3.21 26.27 -7.53
N LEU A 142 2.10 25.60 -7.85
CA LEU A 142 0.93 25.49 -7.01
C LEU A 142 1.22 24.70 -5.73
N CYS A 143 1.93 23.58 -5.82
CA CYS A 143 2.39 22.82 -4.65
C CYS A 143 3.25 23.70 -3.72
N THR A 144 4.18 24.47 -4.28
CA THR A 144 5.03 25.40 -3.51
C THR A 144 4.20 26.49 -2.85
N SER A 145 3.21 27.02 -3.55
CA SER A 145 2.28 28.02 -3.02
C SER A 145 1.49 27.49 -1.82
N PHE A 146 0.96 26.28 -1.90
CA PHE A 146 0.26 25.64 -0.78
C PHE A 146 1.17 25.41 0.43
N LEU A 147 2.40 24.94 0.22
CA LEU A 147 3.37 24.75 1.30
C LEU A 147 3.72 26.06 2.00
N ASN A 148 3.95 27.13 1.24
CA ASN A 148 4.22 28.46 1.79
C ASN A 148 3.04 28.99 2.60
N TYR A 149 1.81 28.78 2.12
CA TYR A 149 0.60 29.16 2.82
C TYR A 149 0.45 28.39 4.15
N ALA A 150 0.59 27.06 4.13
CA ALA A 150 0.49 26.25 5.33
C ALA A 150 1.54 26.67 6.38
N SER A 151 2.79 26.86 5.94
CA SER A 151 3.90 27.30 6.79
C SER A 151 3.66 28.68 7.40
N SER A 152 3.22 29.67 6.61
CA SER A 152 2.96 31.03 7.11
C SER A 152 1.81 31.10 8.11
N HIS A 153 0.88 30.14 8.04
CA HIS A 153 -0.28 30.04 8.92
C HIS A 153 -0.14 29.00 10.04
N HIS A 154 1.05 28.39 10.23
CA HIS A 154 1.29 27.34 11.22
C HIS A 154 0.35 26.13 11.07
N LEU A 155 0.06 25.76 9.82
CA LEU A 155 -0.71 24.59 9.43
C LEU A 155 0.20 23.53 8.81
N THR A 156 -0.28 22.30 8.74
CA THR A 156 0.36 21.20 8.00
C THR A 156 -0.39 20.96 6.69
N LEU A 157 0.32 20.53 5.64
CA LEU A 157 -0.28 20.03 4.41
C LEU A 157 -0.75 18.59 4.59
#